data_AF-A0A349R2J4-F1
#
_entry.id   AF-A0A349R2J4-F1
#
_cell.length_a   1.000
_cell.length_b   1.000
_cell.length_c   1.000
_cell.angle_alpha   90.00
_cell.angle_beta   90.00
_cell.angle_gamma   90.00
#
_symmetry.space_group_name_H-M   'P 1'
#
loop_
_entity.id
_entity.type
_entity.pdbx_description
1 polymer ?
#
loop_
_entity_poly.entity_id
_entity_poly.type
_entity_poly.pdbx_seq_one_letter_code
_entity_poly.pdbx_strand_id
1 'polypeptide(L)'
;MIGRFFRKFYLHIVIWTILLLLPFITYLYQPDKIADFKPYSALSHLVNIVFLATHFYLHCYVVAPTYFFGRRKIFVLLMALGFATYVALNYCIVYFNPDGELAHLTKENILFVRLVIGPGIIYSLCMITSSMIFLYDEQARQKELNKQIALEKTTAELTMLKL
;
A
#
# COMPACT_ATOMS: atom_id res chain seq x y z
N MET A 1 11.29 -21.88 3.02
CA MET A 1 10.15 -20.94 2.93
C MET A 1 10.58 -19.48 2.76
N ILE A 2 11.54 -18.99 3.56
CA ILE A 2 12.05 -17.61 3.52
C ILE A 2 12.58 -17.20 2.13
N GLY A 3 13.34 -18.06 1.44
CA GLY A 3 13.89 -17.74 0.11
C GLY A 3 12.84 -17.53 -1.00
N ARG A 4 11.69 -18.25 -0.96
CA ARG A 4 10.59 -18.02 -1.93
C ARG A 4 9.84 -16.74 -1.64
N PHE A 5 9.68 -16.39 -0.36
CA PHE A 5 9.09 -15.14 0.09
C PHE A 5 9.93 -13.94 -0.38
N PHE A 6 11.23 -13.94 -0.11
CA PHE A 6 12.13 -12.89 -0.60
C PHE A 6 12.13 -12.80 -2.13
N ARG A 7 12.16 -13.93 -2.85
CA ARG A 7 12.13 -13.88 -4.33
C ARG A 7 10.85 -13.25 -4.90
N LYS A 8 9.72 -13.37 -4.19
CA LYS A 8 8.44 -12.77 -4.59
C LYS A 8 8.29 -11.31 -4.16
N PHE A 9 8.85 -10.93 -3.01
CA PHE A 9 8.63 -9.61 -2.40
C PHE A 9 9.85 -8.68 -2.39
N TYR A 10 11.01 -9.12 -2.86
CA TYR A 10 12.25 -8.35 -2.80
C TYR A 10 12.11 -6.95 -3.39
N LEU A 11 11.49 -6.83 -4.58
CA LEU A 11 11.25 -5.52 -5.20
C LEU A 11 10.38 -4.61 -4.33
N HIS A 12 9.36 -5.15 -3.67
CA HIS A 12 8.50 -4.36 -2.80
C HIS A 12 9.26 -3.92 -1.55
N ILE A 13 10.08 -4.81 -0.96
CA ILE A 13 10.94 -4.47 0.19
C ILE A 13 11.90 -3.34 -0.19
N VAL A 14 12.52 -3.42 -1.36
CA VAL A 14 13.39 -2.36 -1.88
C VAL A 14 12.63 -1.04 -2.05
N ILE A 15 11.44 -1.06 -2.66
CA ILE A 15 10.62 0.14 -2.86
C ILE A 15 10.22 0.77 -1.51
N TRP A 16 9.72 -0.01 -0.56
CA TRP A 16 9.36 0.49 0.77
C TRP A 16 10.56 1.06 1.51
N THR A 17 11.74 0.44 1.37
CA THR A 17 12.98 0.95 1.96
C THR A 17 13.39 2.27 1.34
N ILE A 18 13.30 2.41 0.01
CA ILE A 18 13.58 3.67 -0.69
C ILE A 18 12.60 4.76 -0.21
N LEU A 19 11.30 4.47 -0.13
CA LEU A 19 10.29 5.42 0.35
C LEU A 19 10.51 5.83 1.81
N LEU A 20 10.95 4.89 2.65
CA LEU A 20 11.31 5.16 4.04
C LEU A 20 12.51 6.10 4.13
N LEU A 21 13.54 5.85 3.32
CA LEU A 21 14.80 6.59 3.36
C LEU A 21 14.75 7.93 2.61
N LEU A 22 13.81 8.10 1.68
CA LEU A 22 13.70 9.26 0.80
C LEU A 22 13.81 10.62 1.52
N PRO A 23 13.09 10.87 2.63
CA PRO A 23 13.16 12.17 3.30
C PRO A 23 14.51 12.45 3.95
N PHE A 24 15.31 11.42 4.20
CA PHE A 24 16.61 11.52 4.87
C PHE A 24 17.77 11.70 3.88
N ILE A 25 17.53 11.55 2.57
CA ILE A 25 18.55 11.74 1.54
C ILE A 25 19.14 13.16 1.59
N THR A 26 18.34 14.16 1.96
CA THR A 26 18.80 15.55 2.11
C THR A 26 19.95 15.71 3.09
N TYR A 27 20.02 14.90 4.15
CA TYR A 27 21.11 14.92 5.12
C TYR A 27 22.43 14.39 4.56
N LEU A 28 22.40 13.59 3.48
CA LEU A 28 23.63 13.16 2.78
C LEU A 28 24.28 14.32 2.03
N TYR A 29 23.47 15.27 1.53
CA TYR A 29 23.93 16.43 0.77
C TYR A 29 24.16 17.67 1.63
N GLN A 30 23.53 17.74 2.81
CA GLN A 30 23.62 18.87 3.75
C GLN A 30 23.84 18.32 5.17
N PRO A 31 25.04 17.78 5.46
CA PRO A 31 25.31 17.10 6.73
C PRO A 31 25.15 18.01 7.94
N ASP A 32 25.40 19.31 7.81
CA ASP A 32 25.28 20.29 8.89
C ASP A 32 23.84 20.39 9.45
N LYS A 33 22.83 20.05 8.63
CA LYS A 33 21.42 20.06 9.04
C LYS A 33 21.03 18.87 9.92
N ILE A 34 21.93 17.91 10.14
CA ILE A 34 21.65 16.78 11.04
C ILE A 34 21.48 17.26 12.50
N ALA A 35 22.06 18.40 12.85
CA ALA A 35 21.87 19.01 14.17
C ALA A 35 20.40 19.44 14.39
N ASP A 36 19.66 19.77 13.33
CA ASP A 36 18.24 20.12 13.36
C ASP A 36 17.32 18.89 13.22
N PHE A 37 17.87 17.67 13.31
CA PHE A 37 17.11 16.46 13.15
C PHE A 37 16.06 16.32 14.25
N LYS A 38 14.80 16.13 13.84
CA LYS A 38 13.67 15.93 14.76
C LYS A 38 13.29 14.45 14.79
N PRO A 39 13.61 13.71 15.88
CA PRO A 39 13.28 12.28 15.99
C PRO A 39 11.78 12.00 15.84
N TYR A 40 10.93 12.91 16.32
CA TYR A 40 9.48 12.80 16.17
C TYR A 40 9.04 12.76 14.71
N SER A 41 9.65 13.58 13.84
CA SER A 41 9.35 13.60 12.40
C SER A 41 9.75 12.28 11.74
N ALA A 42 10.92 11.74 12.09
CA ALA A 42 11.38 10.46 11.59
C ALA A 42 10.48 9.29 12.02
N LEU A 43 10.08 9.28 13.30
CA LEU A 43 9.16 8.27 13.83
C LEU A 43 7.78 8.38 13.16
N SER A 44 7.28 9.60 12.97
CA SER A 44 6.00 9.87 12.30
C SER A 44 6.02 9.38 10.86
N HIS A 45 7.13 9.59 10.13
CA HIS A 45 7.31 9.06 8.78
C HIS A 45 7.35 7.52 8.78
N LEU A 46 8.11 6.92 9.69
CA LEU A 46 8.17 5.46 9.84
C LEU A 46 6.77 4.87 10.07
N VAL A 47 5.98 5.45 10.98
CA VAL A 47 4.63 5.02 11.28
C VAL A 47 3.71 5.13 10.06
N ASN A 48 3.80 6.20 9.28
CA ASN A 48 3.05 6.34 8.03
C ASN A 48 3.43 5.27 7.00
N ILE A 49 4.73 5.01 6.82
CA ILE A 49 5.21 3.98 5.89
C ILE A 49 4.73 2.58 6.32
N VAL A 50 4.86 2.25 7.61
CA VAL A 50 4.38 0.96 8.15
C VAL A 50 2.87 0.83 7.98
N PHE A 51 2.10 1.88 8.24
CA PHE A 51 0.66 1.89 8.04
C PHE A 51 0.30 1.62 6.57
N LEU A 52 0.91 2.34 5.64
CA LEU A 52 0.66 2.20 4.20
C LEU A 52 1.08 0.82 3.69
N ALA A 53 2.24 0.32 4.10
CA ALA A 53 2.70 -1.01 3.72
C ALA A 53 1.76 -2.10 4.24
N THR A 54 1.31 -1.99 5.50
CA THR A 54 0.35 -2.94 6.08
C THR A 54 -0.96 -2.93 5.30
N HIS A 55 -1.52 -1.75 5.04
CA HIS A 55 -2.76 -1.63 4.27
C HIS A 55 -2.61 -2.09 2.83
N PHE A 56 -1.46 -1.85 2.20
CA PHE A 56 -1.15 -2.32 0.85
C PHE A 56 -1.24 -3.85 0.75
N TYR A 57 -0.58 -4.56 1.66
CA TYR A 57 -0.57 -6.02 1.64
C TYR A 57 -1.88 -6.63 2.11
N LEU A 58 -2.51 -6.04 3.13
CA LEU A 58 -3.85 -6.43 3.57
C LEU A 58 -4.85 -6.28 2.41
N HIS A 59 -4.75 -5.17 1.68
CA HIS A 59 -5.60 -4.94 0.52
C HIS A 59 -5.33 -5.96 -0.59
N CYS A 60 -4.07 -6.11 -0.99
CA CYS A 60 -3.66 -6.98 -2.09
C CYS A 60 -4.00 -8.47 -1.86
N TYR A 61 -3.87 -8.97 -0.62
CA TYR A 61 -3.97 -10.40 -0.32
C TYR A 61 -5.24 -10.81 0.43
N VAL A 62 -5.94 -9.88 1.07
CA VAL A 62 -7.13 -10.19 1.86
C VAL A 62 -8.34 -9.46 1.31
N VAL A 63 -8.31 -8.12 1.25
CA VAL A 63 -9.51 -7.33 0.91
C VAL A 63 -9.91 -7.49 -0.55
N ALA A 64 -8.97 -7.32 -1.48
CA ALA A 64 -9.26 -7.41 -2.91
C ALA A 64 -9.67 -8.85 -3.31
N PRO A 65 -8.93 -9.92 -2.95
CA PRO A 65 -9.35 -11.27 -3.31
C PRO A 65 -10.72 -11.68 -2.75
N THR A 66 -11.07 -11.22 -1.54
CA THR A 66 -12.29 -11.65 -0.85
C THR A 66 -13.52 -10.84 -1.26
N TYR A 67 -13.36 -9.54 -1.53
CA TYR A 67 -14.50 -8.62 -1.67
C TYR A 67 -14.59 -7.90 -3.01
N PHE A 68 -13.51 -7.88 -3.81
CA PHE A 68 -13.50 -7.18 -5.10
C PHE A 68 -14.53 -7.76 -6.06
N PHE A 69 -14.60 -9.09 -6.17
CA PHE A 69 -15.59 -9.78 -6.99
C PHE A 69 -16.85 -10.10 -6.15
N GLY A 70 -17.98 -9.45 -6.49
CA GLY A 70 -19.30 -9.78 -5.94
C GLY A 70 -19.70 -9.08 -4.65
N ARG A 71 -18.80 -8.44 -3.89
CA ARG A 71 -19.11 -7.73 -2.62
C ARG A 71 -18.67 -6.27 -2.61
N ARG A 72 -18.97 -5.54 -3.69
CA ARG A 72 -18.53 -4.15 -3.93
C ARG A 72 -18.83 -3.17 -2.79
N LYS A 73 -19.99 -3.27 -2.13
CA LYS A 73 -20.35 -2.39 -1.00
C LYS A 73 -19.41 -2.57 0.19
N ILE A 74 -19.10 -3.82 0.54
CA ILE A 74 -18.18 -4.16 1.63
C ILE A 74 -16.76 -3.72 1.26
N PHE A 75 -16.35 -3.96 0.01
CA PHE A 75 -15.06 -3.50 -0.50
C PHE A 75 -14.89 -1.99 -0.34
N VAL A 76 -15.83 -1.18 -0.85
CA VAL A 76 -15.77 0.29 -0.74
C VAL A 76 -15.78 0.74 0.72
N LEU A 77 -16.58 0.10 1.57
CA LEU A 77 -16.62 0.41 3.00
C LEU A 77 -15.29 0.14 3.70
N LEU A 78 -14.62 -0.99 3.42
CA LEU A 78 -13.30 -1.28 3.96
C LEU A 78 -12.24 -0.28 3.49
N MET A 79 -12.31 0.16 2.23
CA MET A 79 -11.42 1.19 1.69
C MET A 79 -11.62 2.54 2.38
N ALA A 80 -12.87 2.93 2.59
CA ALA A 80 -13.23 4.17 3.29
C ALA A 80 -12.82 4.13 4.77
N LEU A 81 -12.99 2.98 5.44
CA LEU A 81 -12.53 2.79 6.82
C LEU A 81 -11.01 2.89 6.92
N GLY A 82 -10.28 2.22 6.03
CA GLY A 82 -8.81 2.35 5.98
C GLY A 82 -8.37 3.80 5.78
N PHE A 83 -9.03 4.53 4.89
CA PHE A 83 -8.77 5.96 4.69
C PHE A 83 -9.07 6.78 5.96
N ALA A 84 -10.22 6.58 6.58
CA ALA A 84 -10.60 7.29 7.80
C ALA A 84 -9.60 7.03 8.94
N THR A 85 -9.14 5.78 9.10
CA THR A 85 -8.10 5.44 10.09
C THR A 85 -6.76 6.09 9.76
N TYR A 86 -6.42 6.27 8.47
CA TYR A 86 -5.20 6.96 8.07
C TYR A 86 -5.26 8.46 8.35
N VAL A 87 -6.42 9.09 8.12
CA VAL A 87 -6.66 10.50 8.49
C VAL A 87 -6.57 10.67 10.00
N ALA A 88 -7.19 9.76 10.78
CA ALA A 88 -7.12 9.78 12.25
C ALA A 88 -5.67 9.62 12.76
N LEU A 89 -4.89 8.72 12.16
CA LEU A 89 -3.48 8.55 12.48
C LEU A 89 -2.69 9.85 12.25
N ASN A 90 -2.88 10.49 11.09
CA ASN A 90 -2.22 11.75 10.76
C ASN A 90 -2.66 12.89 11.69
N TYR A 91 -3.94 12.90 12.11
CA TYR A 91 -4.42 13.83 13.12
C TYR A 91 -3.69 13.62 14.46
N CYS A 92 -3.56 12.37 14.92
CA CYS A 92 -2.82 12.06 16.14
C CYS A 92 -1.35 12.52 16.05
N ILE A 93 -0.69 12.29 14.90
CA ILE A 93 0.68 12.74 14.67
C ILE A 93 0.81 14.27 14.78
N VAL A 94 -0.11 15.03 14.19
CA VAL A 94 -0.10 16.50 14.29
C VAL A 94 -0.45 16.96 15.70
N TYR A 95 -1.42 16.33 16.35
CA TYR A 95 -1.89 16.68 17.68
C TYR A 95 -0.81 16.49 18.76
N PHE A 96 -0.07 15.38 18.71
CA PHE A 96 0.99 15.07 19.66
C PHE A 96 2.36 15.63 19.27
N ASN A 97 2.43 16.43 18.20
CA ASN A 97 3.70 17.02 17.78
C ASN A 97 4.22 18.02 18.83
N PRO A 98 5.43 17.82 19.40
CA PRO A 98 6.00 18.70 20.42
C PRO A 98 6.25 20.14 19.95
N ASP A 99 6.34 20.37 18.63
CA ASP A 99 6.55 21.69 18.04
C ASP A 99 5.27 22.55 17.98
N GLY A 100 4.12 22.03 18.42
CA GLY A 100 2.85 22.76 18.36
C GLY A 100 2.27 22.91 16.95
N GLU A 101 2.57 21.95 16.05
CA GLU A 101 2.15 21.97 14.64
C GLU A 101 0.63 22.16 14.48
N LEU A 102 -0.19 21.60 15.38
CA LEU A 102 -1.65 21.77 15.34
C LEU A 102 -2.08 23.24 15.42
N ALA A 103 -1.49 24.03 16.33
CA ALA A 103 -1.84 25.43 16.51
C ALA A 103 -1.45 26.25 15.28
N HIS A 104 -0.29 25.95 14.70
CA HIS A 104 0.19 26.54 13.46
C HIS A 104 -0.76 26.25 12.29
N LEU A 105 -1.08 24.98 12.04
CA LEU A 105 -1.92 24.55 10.93
C LEU A 105 -3.38 25.05 11.05
N THR A 106 -3.88 25.18 12.27
CA THR A 106 -5.21 25.73 12.54
C THR A 106 -5.24 27.24 12.25
N LYS A 107 -4.21 27.98 12.68
CA LYS A 107 -4.08 29.41 12.41
C LYS A 107 -3.98 29.70 10.91
N GLU A 108 -3.28 28.86 10.17
CA GLU A 108 -3.11 28.99 8.72
C GLU A 108 -4.28 28.41 7.91
N ASN A 109 -5.27 27.78 8.56
CA ASN A 109 -6.43 27.15 7.94
C ASN A 109 -6.07 26.07 6.89
N ILE A 110 -4.89 25.45 7.01
CA ILE A 110 -4.41 24.39 6.10
C ILE A 110 -4.55 22.98 6.69
N LEU A 111 -5.10 22.87 7.91
CA LEU A 111 -5.26 21.59 8.62
C LEU A 111 -6.01 20.54 7.79
N PHE A 112 -7.09 20.93 7.11
CA PHE A 112 -7.85 20.01 6.25
C PHE A 112 -7.01 19.49 5.08
N VAL A 113 -6.27 20.38 4.41
CA VAL A 113 -5.40 20.01 3.28
C VAL A 113 -4.32 19.04 3.75
N ARG A 114 -3.71 19.34 4.90
CA ARG A 114 -2.64 18.53 5.51
C ARG A 114 -3.12 17.16 5.97
N LEU A 115 -4.34 17.04 6.50
CA LEU A 115 -4.85 15.79 7.07
C LEU A 115 -5.64 14.93 6.08
N VAL A 116 -6.31 15.55 5.10
CA VAL A 116 -7.24 14.86 4.20
C VAL A 116 -6.69 14.78 2.79
N ILE A 117 -6.24 15.89 2.22
CA ILE A 117 -5.83 15.92 0.79
C ILE A 117 -4.49 15.19 0.62
N GLY A 118 -3.47 15.57 1.38
CA GLY A 118 -2.15 14.93 1.28
C GLY A 118 -2.19 13.42 1.56
N PRO A 119 -2.67 13.00 2.74
CA PRO A 119 -2.87 11.59 3.06
C PRO A 119 -3.81 10.88 2.08
N GLY A 120 -4.85 11.55 1.58
CA GLY A 120 -5.79 11.01 0.61
C GLY A 120 -5.17 10.65 -0.72
N ILE A 121 -4.31 11.51 -1.27
CA ILE A 121 -3.58 11.22 -2.51
C ILE A 121 -2.68 10.01 -2.32
N ILE A 122 -1.87 10.00 -1.25
CA ILE A 122 -0.92 8.91 -0.98
C ILE A 122 -1.63 7.57 -0.75
N TYR A 123 -2.68 7.58 0.08
CA TYR A 123 -3.47 6.39 0.35
C TYR A 123 -4.15 5.87 -0.92
N SER A 124 -4.75 6.77 -1.73
CA SER A 124 -5.41 6.39 -2.97
C SER A 124 -4.43 5.76 -3.96
N LEU A 125 -3.23 6.34 -4.13
CA LEU A 125 -2.18 5.77 -4.98
C LEU A 125 -1.78 4.37 -4.49
N CYS A 126 -1.54 4.22 -3.18
CA CYS A 126 -1.20 2.93 -2.56
C CYS A 126 -2.27 1.86 -2.82
N MET A 127 -3.53 2.23 -2.69
CA MET A 127 -4.69 1.38 -2.90
C MET A 127 -4.92 1.02 -4.37
N ILE A 128 -4.73 1.96 -5.29
CA ILE A 128 -4.81 1.70 -6.74
C ILE A 128 -3.68 0.75 -7.15
N THR A 129 -2.44 1.01 -6.73
CA THR A 129 -1.30 0.14 -7.05
C THR A 129 -1.50 -1.28 -6.54
N SER A 130 -1.95 -1.46 -5.30
CA SER A 130 -2.24 -2.80 -4.77
C SER A 130 -3.39 -3.49 -5.51
N SER A 131 -4.43 -2.74 -5.92
CA SER A 131 -5.52 -3.26 -6.76
C SER A 131 -5.00 -3.74 -8.13
N MET A 132 -4.11 -2.97 -8.76
CA MET A 132 -3.50 -3.34 -10.04
C MET A 132 -2.71 -4.63 -9.92
N ILE A 133 -1.86 -4.76 -8.89
CA ILE A 133 -1.08 -5.99 -8.65
C ILE A 133 -2.00 -7.19 -8.47
N PHE A 134 -3.04 -7.05 -7.65
CA PHE A 134 -4.05 -8.09 -7.48
C PHE A 134 -4.68 -8.52 -8.82
N LEU A 135 -5.09 -7.55 -9.65
CA LEU A 135 -5.70 -7.83 -10.95
C LEU A 135 -4.73 -8.50 -11.93
N TYR A 136 -3.45 -8.10 -11.93
CA TYR A 136 -2.42 -8.75 -12.75
C TYR A 136 -2.20 -10.21 -12.34
N ASP A 137 -2.09 -10.48 -11.03
CA ASP A 137 -1.95 -11.83 -10.51
C ASP A 137 -3.19 -12.69 -10.86
N GLU A 138 -4.39 -12.11 -10.76
CA GLU A 138 -5.63 -12.78 -11.13
C GLU A 138 -5.69 -13.10 -12.63
N GLN A 139 -5.30 -12.17 -13.50
CA GLN A 139 -5.21 -12.40 -14.95
C GLN A 139 -4.21 -13.51 -15.29
N ALA A 140 -3.05 -13.52 -14.64
CA ALA A 140 -2.05 -14.58 -14.83
C ALA A 140 -2.62 -15.95 -14.43
N ARG A 141 -3.35 -16.01 -13.31
CA ARG A 141 -4.03 -17.22 -12.84
C ARG A 141 -5.08 -17.71 -13.83
N GLN A 142 -5.93 -16.82 -14.34
CA GLN A 142 -6.96 -17.16 -15.34
C GLN A 142 -6.34 -17.69 -16.64
N LYS A 143 -5.24 -17.09 -17.09
CA LYS A 143 -4.51 -17.55 -18.28
C LYS A 143 -3.96 -18.96 -18.10
N GLU A 144 -3.42 -19.27 -16.93
CA GLU A 144 -2.89 -20.61 -16.63
C GLU A 144 -4.02 -21.64 -16.53
N LEU A 145 -5.12 -21.30 -15.87
CA LEU A 145 -6.30 -22.17 -15.78
C LEU A 145 -6.85 -22.50 -17.18
N ASN A 146 -6.96 -21.50 -18.06
CA ASN A 146 -7.43 -21.70 -19.43
C ASN A 146 -6.51 -22.61 -20.26
N LYS A 147 -5.19 -22.56 -20.04
CA LYS A 147 -4.25 -23.50 -20.68
C LYS A 147 -4.46 -24.93 -20.20
N GLN A 148 -4.67 -25.13 -18.91
CA GLN A 148 -4.93 -26.45 -18.33
C GLN A 148 -6.22 -27.05 -18.89
N ILE A 149 -7.29 -26.25 -18.94
CA ILE A 149 -8.57 -26.68 -19.56
C ILE A 149 -8.38 -27.04 -21.03
N ALA A 150 -7.60 -26.27 -21.79
CA ALA A 150 -7.34 -26.58 -23.20
C ALA A 150 -6.59 -27.92 -23.36
N LEU A 151 -5.57 -28.16 -22.54
CA LEU A 151 -4.82 -29.43 -22.53
C LEU A 151 -5.71 -30.62 -22.14
N GLU A 152 -6.56 -30.48 -21.13
CA GLU A 152 -7.53 -31.50 -20.74
C GLU A 152 -8.51 -31.82 -21.87
N LYS A 153 -9.05 -30.80 -22.55
CA LYS A 153 -9.93 -30.99 -23.71
C LYS A 153 -9.23 -31.75 -24.84
N THR A 154 -8.02 -31.33 -25.22
CA THR A 154 -7.26 -32.01 -26.28
C THR A 154 -6.93 -33.46 -25.89
N THR A 155 -6.65 -33.72 -24.61
CA THR A 155 -6.40 -35.08 -24.12
C THR A 155 -7.66 -35.94 -24.19
N ALA A 156 -8.82 -35.38 -23.83
CA ALA A 156 -10.10 -36.07 -23.94
C ALA A 156 -10.47 -36.38 -25.41
N GLU A 157 -10.31 -35.42 -26.32
CA GLU A 157 -10.53 -35.61 -27.76
C GLU A 157 -9.62 -36.69 -28.33
N LEU A 158 -8.33 -36.65 -27.98
CA LEU A 158 -7.34 -37.62 -28.46
C LEU A 158 -7.59 -39.03 -27.88
N THR A 159 -8.20 -39.12 -26.70
CA THR A 159 -8.65 -40.39 -26.11
C THR A 159 -9.86 -40.94 -26.86
N MET A 160 -10.83 -40.09 -27.21
CA MET A 160 -11.98 -40.51 -28.04
C MET A 160 -11.55 -40.98 -29.44
N LEU A 161 -10.55 -40.35 -30.05
CA LEU A 161 -10.04 -40.75 -31.38
C LEU A 161 -9.21 -42.05 -31.38
N LYS A 162 -8.77 -42.52 -30.21
CA LYS A 162 -8.05 -43.79 -30.05
C LYS A 162 -8.98 -44.98 -29.78
N LEU A 163 -10.26 -44.72 -29.54
CA LEU A 163 -11.35 -45.71 -29.42
C LEU A 163 -11.99 -45.93 -30.79
#